data_AF-A0A8H6W4Z3-F1
#
_entry.id   AF-A0A8H6W4Z3-F1
#
_cell.length_a   1.000
_cell.length_b   1.000
_cell.length_c   1.000
_cell.angle_alpha   90.00
_cell.angle_beta   90.00
_cell.angle_gamma   90.00
#
_symmetry.space_group_name_H-M   'P 1'
#
loop_
_entity.id
_entity.type
_entity.pdbx_description
1 polymer ?
#
loop_
_entity_poly.entity_id
_entity_poly.type
_entity_poly.pdbx_seq_one_letter_code
_entity_poly.pdbx_strand_id
1 'polypeptide(L)'
;MASVLVPVLYMVIVLGGLGLFSAIYRRNQSAKLLPSYFPPHHERNTYITLLGRTDPPTHDALLKSALVRRAMADVQRVIRLREDKPALQNLLQKGSIGDDLWNSLLAAEKELEAEIMEVVAEANSFVEGWGQVIFPTANEMLANEKMRAAFEGLEASKQALALKHGMKVGGAALSLQVPATAAVTNGGAESDAESATSPRSPSKSPAAKKPTKKRK
;
A
#
# COMPACT_ATOMS: atom_id res chain seq x y z
N MET A 1 15.07 64.91 25.48
CA MET A 1 14.29 64.53 24.28
C MET A 1 14.12 63.01 24.11
N ALA A 2 13.95 62.23 25.19
CA ALA A 2 13.85 60.76 25.13
C ALA A 2 12.40 60.22 25.11
N SER A 3 11.39 61.08 25.13
CA SER A 3 10.00 60.70 25.42
C SER A 3 9.28 59.93 24.29
N VAL A 4 9.67 60.09 23.03
CA VAL A 4 9.01 59.43 21.88
C VAL A 4 9.76 58.17 21.45
N LEU A 5 11.07 58.11 21.67
CA LEU A 5 11.90 56.99 21.26
C LEU A 5 11.61 55.73 22.10
N VAL A 6 11.40 55.90 23.42
CA VAL A 6 11.06 54.79 24.33
C VAL A 6 9.77 54.04 23.94
N PRO A 7 8.61 54.71 23.69
CA PRO A 7 7.40 54.00 23.27
C PRO A 7 7.50 53.38 21.86
N VAL A 8 8.23 54.01 20.94
CA VAL A 8 8.48 53.44 19.61
C VAL A 8 9.36 52.20 19.70
N LEU A 9 10.43 52.24 20.49
CA LEU A 9 11.31 51.10 20.73
C LEU A 9 10.55 49.94 21.40
N TYR A 10 9.67 50.24 22.35
CA TYR A 10 8.80 49.24 22.97
C TYR A 10 7.91 48.55 21.93
N MET A 11 7.26 49.31 21.04
CA MET A 11 6.44 48.74 19.97
C MET A 11 7.26 47.86 19.02
N VAL A 12 8.48 48.27 18.64
CA VAL A 12 9.35 47.46 17.77
C VAL A 12 9.77 46.16 18.45
N ILE A 13 10.09 46.19 19.74
CA ILE A 13 10.45 44.98 20.50
C ILE A 13 9.26 44.04 20.64
N VAL A 14 8.07 44.57 20.95
CA VAL A 14 6.85 43.76 21.10
C VAL A 14 6.42 43.16 19.75
N LEU A 15 6.35 43.96 18.70
CA LEU A 15 5.96 43.47 17.36
C LEU A 15 7.02 42.55 16.76
N GLY A 16 8.30 42.87 16.95
CA GLY A 16 9.41 42.02 16.51
C GLY A 16 9.43 40.69 17.25
N GLY A 17 9.28 40.71 18.57
CA GLY A 17 9.17 39.50 19.40
C GLY A 17 7.96 38.64 19.02
N LEU A 18 6.80 39.27 18.81
CA LEU A 18 5.58 38.58 18.36
C LEU A 18 5.73 37.99 16.95
N GLY A 19 6.36 38.72 16.04
CA GLY A 19 6.64 38.26 14.68
C GLY A 19 7.58 37.05 14.66
N LEU A 20 8.66 37.11 15.44
CA LEU A 20 9.62 36.02 15.56
C LEU A 20 8.97 34.78 16.21
N PHE A 21 8.20 34.98 17.28
CA PHE A 21 7.43 33.92 17.93
C PHE A 21 6.40 33.30 16.97
N SER A 22 5.63 34.11 16.25
CA SER A 22 4.66 33.64 15.26
C SER A 22 5.32 32.83 14.15
N ALA A 23 6.46 33.29 13.64
CA ALA A 23 7.21 32.58 12.60
C ALA A 23 7.74 31.22 13.10
N ILE A 24 8.33 31.17 14.30
CA ILE A 24 8.84 29.93 14.90
C ILE A 24 7.69 28.98 15.23
N TYR A 25 6.61 29.49 15.84
CA TYR A 25 5.44 28.71 16.19
C TYR A 25 4.76 28.12 14.95
N ARG A 26 4.54 28.93 13.91
CA ARG A 26 3.94 28.46 12.65
C ARG A 26 4.84 27.43 11.96
N ARG A 27 6.17 27.64 11.96
CA ARG A 27 7.13 26.68 11.43
C ARG A 27 7.08 25.36 12.18
N ASN A 28 7.04 25.39 13.52
CA ASN A 28 6.97 24.18 14.34
C ASN A 28 5.62 23.46 14.18
N GLN A 29 4.52 24.21 14.05
CA GLN A 29 3.20 23.62 13.81
C GLN A 29 3.11 22.96 12.43
N SER A 30 3.71 23.55 11.39
CA SER A 30 3.80 22.92 10.06
C SER A 30 4.75 21.72 10.00
N ALA A 31 5.70 21.62 10.95
CA ALA A 31 6.64 20.51 11.03
C ALA A 31 6.06 19.28 11.76
N LYS A 32 4.87 19.39 12.34
CA LYS A 32 4.16 18.24 12.89
C LYS A 32 3.74 17.33 11.75
N LEU A 33 4.42 16.19 11.64
CA LEU A 33 4.06 15.14 10.69
C LEU A 33 2.75 14.52 11.16
N LEU A 34 1.66 14.86 10.48
CA LEU A 34 0.42 14.13 10.64
C LEU A 34 0.64 12.69 10.13
N PRO A 35 0.17 11.66 10.86
CA PRO A 35 0.23 10.31 10.36
C PRO A 35 -0.60 10.23 9.07
N SER A 36 -0.03 9.65 8.01
CA SER A 36 -0.78 9.45 6.76
C SER A 36 -2.01 8.58 7.03
N TYR A 37 -3.18 9.05 6.60
CA TYR A 37 -4.45 8.36 6.83
C TYR A 37 -4.55 7.06 6.03
N PHE A 38 -4.11 7.09 4.76
CA PHE A 38 -4.13 5.92 3.89
C PHE A 38 -2.78 5.19 3.90
N PRO A 39 -2.78 3.86 3.72
CA PRO A 39 -1.54 3.12 3.52
C PRO A 39 -0.84 3.55 2.22
N PRO A 40 0.46 3.26 2.07
CA PRO A 40 1.22 3.56 0.87
C PRO A 40 0.53 3.10 -0.41
N HIS A 41 0.61 3.90 -1.47
CA HIS A 41 -0.06 3.60 -2.73
C HIS A 41 0.74 2.61 -3.58
N HIS A 42 0.47 1.31 -3.41
CA HIS A 42 1.17 0.25 -4.14
C HIS A 42 0.99 0.34 -5.65
N GLU A 43 -0.25 0.52 -6.16
CA GLU A 43 -0.50 0.57 -7.62
C GLU A 43 0.21 1.75 -8.30
N ARG A 44 0.20 2.94 -7.69
CA ARG A 44 0.97 4.11 -8.12
C ARG A 44 2.46 3.80 -8.18
N ASN A 45 3.01 3.20 -7.13
CA ASN A 45 4.44 2.84 -7.09
C ASN A 45 4.79 1.82 -8.17
N THR A 46 3.93 0.83 -8.42
CA THR A 46 4.07 -0.14 -9.52
C THR A 46 4.08 0.59 -10.86
N TYR A 47 3.13 1.49 -11.10
CA TYR A 47 3.05 2.27 -12.33
C TYR A 47 4.30 3.14 -12.56
N ILE A 48 4.76 3.87 -11.55
CA ILE A 48 5.98 4.70 -11.63
C ILE A 48 7.21 3.83 -11.88
N THR A 49 7.29 2.66 -11.24
CA THR A 49 8.37 1.69 -11.47
C THR A 49 8.35 1.18 -12.92
N LEU A 50 7.16 0.93 -13.47
CA LEU A 50 6.98 0.52 -14.86
C LEU A 50 7.35 1.64 -15.84
N LEU A 51 7.09 2.90 -15.49
CA LEU A 51 7.45 4.08 -16.28
C LEU A 51 8.97 4.32 -16.27
N GLY A 52 9.63 4.07 -15.14
CA GLY A 52 11.09 4.21 -15.00
C GLY A 52 11.90 3.06 -15.62
N ARG A 53 11.26 2.00 -16.11
CA ARG A 53 11.93 0.85 -16.71
C ARG A 53 12.34 1.14 -18.16
N THR A 54 13.64 1.20 -18.40
CA THR A 54 14.20 1.49 -19.74
C THR A 54 14.62 0.25 -20.53
N ASP A 55 14.93 -0.88 -19.88
CA ASP A 55 15.39 -2.11 -20.53
C ASP A 55 14.70 -3.38 -19.96
N PRO A 56 13.88 -4.11 -20.74
CA PRO A 56 13.21 -3.69 -21.97
C PRO A 56 12.14 -2.62 -21.73
N PRO A 57 11.81 -1.77 -22.72
CA PRO A 57 10.74 -0.78 -22.60
C PRO A 57 9.39 -1.43 -22.28
N THR A 58 8.68 -0.88 -21.29
CA THR A 58 7.35 -1.37 -20.93
C THR A 58 6.37 -1.17 -22.09
N HIS A 59 5.61 -2.20 -22.42
CA HIS A 59 4.60 -2.13 -23.47
C HIS A 59 3.45 -1.18 -23.07
N ASP A 60 2.96 -0.39 -24.02
CA ASP A 60 1.92 0.62 -23.81
C ASP A 60 0.62 0.04 -23.22
N ALA A 61 0.19 -1.15 -23.65
CA ALA A 61 -1.00 -1.79 -23.05
C ALA A 61 -0.79 -2.14 -21.56
N LEU A 62 0.45 -2.45 -21.16
CA LEU A 62 0.78 -2.71 -19.76
C LEU A 62 0.72 -1.41 -18.94
N LEU A 63 1.24 -0.29 -19.46
CA LEU A 63 1.13 1.02 -18.80
C LEU A 63 -0.33 1.45 -18.64
N LYS A 64 -1.15 1.31 -19.68
CA LYS A 64 -2.59 1.63 -19.65
C LYS A 64 -3.34 0.78 -18.62
N SER A 65 -3.08 -0.52 -18.59
CA SER A 65 -3.70 -1.41 -17.58
C SER A 65 -3.24 -1.11 -16.16
N ALA A 66 -1.96 -0.77 -15.96
CA ALA A 66 -1.45 -0.31 -14.66
C ALA A 66 -2.10 1.01 -14.23
N LEU A 67 -2.32 1.95 -15.15
CA LEU A 67 -3.03 3.20 -14.86
C LEU A 67 -4.50 2.94 -14.45
N VAL A 68 -5.18 2.00 -15.09
CA VAL A 68 -6.53 1.58 -14.68
C VAL A 68 -6.53 0.96 -13.28
N ARG A 69 -5.52 0.13 -12.94
CA ARG A 69 -5.36 -0.42 -11.58
C ARG A 69 -5.11 0.67 -10.54
N ARG A 70 -4.30 1.68 -10.87
CA ARG A 70 -4.12 2.89 -10.04
C ARG A 70 -5.47 3.60 -9.82
N ALA A 71 -6.21 3.87 -10.89
CA ALA A 71 -7.54 4.49 -10.79
C ALA A 71 -8.55 3.67 -9.96
N MET A 72 -8.53 2.34 -10.03
CA MET A 72 -9.39 1.47 -9.21
C MET A 72 -9.09 1.64 -7.71
N ALA A 73 -7.81 1.73 -7.33
CA ALA A 73 -7.41 1.96 -5.95
C ALA A 73 -7.85 3.35 -5.46
N ASP A 74 -7.76 4.38 -6.31
CA ASP A 74 -8.26 5.72 -6.00
C ASP A 74 -9.77 5.74 -5.80
N VAL A 75 -10.55 5.08 -6.66
CA VAL A 75 -12.00 4.93 -6.48
C VAL A 75 -12.32 4.27 -5.13
N GLN A 76 -11.58 3.21 -4.76
CA GLN A 76 -11.77 2.57 -3.47
C GLN A 76 -11.51 3.52 -2.30
N ARG A 77 -10.46 4.35 -2.39
CA ARG A 77 -10.15 5.38 -1.38
C ARG A 77 -11.21 6.46 -1.32
N VAL A 78 -11.73 6.92 -2.47
CA VAL A 78 -12.83 7.90 -2.53
C VAL A 78 -14.08 7.36 -1.84
N ILE A 79 -14.46 6.11 -2.10
CA ILE A 79 -15.63 5.49 -1.46
C ILE A 79 -15.43 5.45 0.06
N ARG A 80 -14.26 5.00 0.54
CA ARG A 80 -13.94 4.99 1.98
C ARG A 80 -14.01 6.38 2.59
N LEU A 81 -13.40 7.38 1.94
CA LEU A 81 -13.38 8.75 2.43
C LEU A 81 -14.79 9.34 2.56
N ARG A 82 -15.67 9.03 1.60
CA ARG A 82 -17.08 9.46 1.62
C ARG A 82 -17.88 8.85 2.77
N GLU A 83 -17.56 7.62 3.17
CA GLU A 83 -18.18 6.93 4.31
C GLU A 83 -17.58 7.41 5.65
N ASP A 84 -16.25 7.56 5.70
CA ASP A 84 -15.50 7.88 6.92
C ASP A 84 -15.70 9.34 7.36
N LYS A 85 -15.76 10.30 6.42
CA LYS A 85 -15.86 11.74 6.72
C LYS A 85 -17.05 12.11 7.61
N PRO A 86 -18.32 11.74 7.30
CA PRO A 86 -19.44 12.03 8.19
C PRO A 86 -19.37 11.25 9.51
N ALA A 87 -18.84 10.03 9.51
CA ALA A 87 -18.68 9.23 10.72
C ALA A 87 -17.67 9.87 11.69
N LEU A 88 -16.49 10.25 11.20
CA LEU A 88 -15.44 10.89 11.97
C LEU A 88 -15.85 12.29 12.46
N GLN A 89 -16.59 13.05 11.67
CA GLN A 89 -17.15 14.33 12.11
C GLN A 89 -18.08 14.16 13.31
N ASN A 90 -18.92 13.11 13.33
CA ASN A 90 -19.78 12.81 14.47
C ASN A 90 -18.99 12.42 15.73
N LEU A 91 -17.92 11.63 15.56
CA LEU A 91 -17.06 11.23 16.67
C LEU A 91 -16.21 12.39 17.21
N LEU A 92 -15.80 13.32 16.34
CA LEU A 92 -15.09 14.53 16.74
C LEU A 92 -15.97 15.44 17.61
N GLN A 93 -17.24 15.63 17.23
CA GLN A 93 -18.21 16.39 18.04
C GLN A 93 -18.45 15.78 19.43
N LYS A 94 -18.30 14.46 19.55
CA LYS A 94 -18.40 13.73 20.82
C LYS A 94 -17.10 13.76 21.64
N GLY A 95 -16.01 14.28 21.09
CA GLY A 95 -14.69 14.32 21.72
C GLY A 95 -14.02 12.94 21.87
N SER A 96 -14.48 11.91 21.15
CA SER A 96 -13.92 10.55 21.24
C SER A 96 -12.68 10.34 20.35
N ILE A 97 -12.35 11.32 19.50
CA ILE A 97 -11.25 11.31 18.54
C ILE A 97 -10.50 12.65 18.61
N GLY A 98 -9.19 12.65 18.41
CA GLY A 98 -8.38 13.87 18.38
C GLY A 98 -8.43 14.62 17.04
N ASP A 99 -8.21 15.94 17.09
CA ASP A 99 -8.17 16.80 15.91
C ASP A 99 -7.09 16.38 14.88
N ASP A 100 -6.01 15.75 15.34
CA ASP A 100 -4.94 15.28 14.46
C ASP A 100 -5.43 14.24 13.43
N LEU A 101 -6.36 13.34 13.82
CA LEU A 101 -6.93 12.36 12.89
C LEU A 101 -7.88 13.02 11.89
N TRP A 102 -8.65 14.01 12.35
CA TRP A 102 -9.52 14.76 11.46
C TRP A 102 -8.72 15.55 10.43
N ASN A 103 -7.65 16.21 10.88
CA ASN A 103 -6.74 16.94 10.01
C ASN A 103 -6.00 16.00 9.04
N SER A 104 -5.63 14.79 9.47
CA SER A 104 -4.99 13.82 8.56
C SER A 104 -5.95 13.30 7.50
N LEU A 105 -7.24 13.13 7.82
CA LEU A 105 -8.27 12.82 6.84
C LEU A 105 -8.44 13.95 5.82
N LEU A 106 -8.50 15.21 6.26
CA LEU A 106 -8.60 16.36 5.35
C LEU A 106 -7.36 16.51 4.47
N ALA A 107 -6.17 16.22 5.01
CA ALA A 107 -4.94 16.18 4.22
C ALA A 107 -4.98 15.07 3.16
N ALA A 108 -5.44 13.88 3.55
CA ALA A 108 -5.59 12.74 2.64
C ALA A 108 -6.66 12.98 1.55
N GLU A 109 -7.73 13.73 1.86
CA GLU A 109 -8.70 14.19 0.86
C GLU A 109 -8.03 15.07 -0.20
N LYS A 110 -7.21 16.03 0.21
CA LYS A 110 -6.48 16.91 -0.71
C LYS A 110 -5.43 16.16 -1.53
N GLU A 111 -4.72 15.21 -0.91
CA GLU A 111 -3.77 14.35 -1.60
C GLU A 111 -4.47 13.47 -2.65
N LEU A 112 -5.62 12.90 -2.32
CA LEU A 112 -6.41 12.08 -3.24
C LEU A 112 -7.02 12.91 -4.38
N GLU A 113 -7.49 14.13 -4.12
CA GLU A 113 -7.94 15.07 -5.16
C GLU A 113 -6.82 15.38 -6.16
N ALA A 114 -5.59 15.62 -5.66
CA ALA A 114 -4.43 15.87 -6.51
C ALA A 114 -4.06 14.63 -7.34
N GLU A 115 -4.08 13.44 -6.73
CA GLU A 115 -3.81 12.16 -7.40
C GLU A 115 -4.83 11.90 -8.51
N ILE A 116 -6.13 12.13 -8.26
CA ILE A 116 -7.18 11.99 -9.29
C ILE A 116 -6.90 12.90 -10.48
N MET A 117 -6.53 14.16 -10.25
CA MET A 117 -6.22 15.10 -11.32
C MET A 117 -4.98 14.67 -12.12
N GLU A 118 -3.96 14.12 -11.45
CA GLU A 118 -2.77 13.54 -12.08
C GLU A 118 -3.16 12.35 -12.98
N VAL A 119 -3.98 11.41 -12.49
CA VAL A 119 -4.47 10.25 -13.25
C VAL A 119 -5.31 10.68 -14.46
N VAL A 120 -6.18 11.69 -14.33
CA VAL A 120 -6.93 12.24 -15.47
C VAL A 120 -6.00 12.85 -16.52
N ALA A 121 -5.00 13.62 -16.09
CA ALA A 121 -4.03 14.24 -16.99
C ALA A 121 -3.18 13.17 -17.71
N GLU A 122 -2.69 12.17 -16.98
CA GLU A 122 -1.96 11.04 -17.55
C GLU A 122 -2.82 10.23 -18.54
N ALA A 123 -4.08 9.93 -18.19
CA ALA A 123 -4.98 9.22 -19.10
C ALA A 123 -5.18 10.00 -20.41
N ASN A 124 -5.39 11.31 -20.33
CA ASN A 124 -5.50 12.16 -21.52
C ASN A 124 -4.20 12.23 -22.33
N SER A 125 -3.03 12.02 -21.71
CA SER A 125 -1.76 11.95 -22.42
C SER A 125 -1.60 10.67 -23.26
N PHE A 126 -2.23 9.56 -22.82
CA PHE A 126 -2.26 8.31 -23.60
C PHE A 126 -3.30 8.35 -24.71
N VAL A 127 -4.51 8.81 -24.40
CA VAL A 127 -5.64 8.90 -25.34
C VAL A 127 -6.49 10.11 -24.98
N GLU A 128 -6.68 11.01 -25.93
CA GLU A 128 -7.49 12.22 -25.74
C GLU A 128 -8.92 11.85 -25.30
N GLY A 129 -9.41 12.50 -24.24
CA GLY A 129 -10.74 12.26 -23.68
C GLY A 129 -10.85 11.03 -22.77
N TRP A 130 -9.81 10.20 -22.65
CA TRP A 130 -9.85 9.00 -21.80
C TRP A 130 -9.98 9.33 -20.31
N GLY A 131 -9.48 10.48 -19.87
CA GLY A 131 -9.58 10.93 -18.48
C GLY A 131 -11.03 11.09 -17.98
N GLN A 132 -12.00 11.33 -18.87
CA GLN A 132 -13.43 11.40 -18.50
C GLN A 132 -14.05 10.03 -18.26
N VAL A 133 -13.49 8.98 -18.87
CA VAL A 133 -14.07 7.63 -18.91
C VAL A 133 -13.34 6.67 -17.97
N ILE A 134 -12.08 6.95 -17.62
CA ILE A 134 -11.23 6.05 -16.82
C ILE A 134 -11.82 5.76 -15.43
N PHE A 135 -12.31 6.78 -14.71
CA PHE A 135 -12.87 6.61 -13.36
C PHE A 135 -14.24 5.89 -13.35
N PRO A 136 -15.20 6.23 -14.24
CA PRO A 136 -16.41 5.42 -14.40
C PRO A 136 -16.10 3.94 -14.72
N THR A 137 -15.15 3.70 -15.63
CA THR A 137 -14.74 2.33 -15.98
C THR A 137 -14.09 1.61 -14.80
N ALA A 138 -13.21 2.29 -14.06
CA ALA A 138 -12.57 1.75 -12.86
C ALA A 138 -13.58 1.41 -11.75
N ASN A 139 -14.64 2.21 -11.58
CA ASN A 139 -15.72 1.93 -10.65
C ASN A 139 -16.47 0.64 -11.01
N GLU A 140 -16.81 0.45 -12.29
CA GLU A 140 -17.46 -0.78 -12.76
C GLU A 140 -16.54 -2.01 -12.61
N MET A 141 -15.25 -1.86 -12.89
CA MET A 141 -14.27 -2.92 -12.67
C MET A 141 -14.13 -3.29 -11.19
N LEU A 142 -14.11 -2.31 -10.29
CA LEU A 142 -14.06 -2.53 -8.85
C LEU A 142 -15.32 -3.25 -8.34
N ALA A 143 -16.49 -2.86 -8.82
CA ALA A 143 -17.76 -3.52 -8.51
C ALA A 143 -17.76 -4.97 -9.02
N ASN A 144 -17.24 -5.22 -10.23
CA ASN A 144 -17.12 -6.56 -10.78
C ASN A 144 -16.17 -7.44 -9.97
N GLU A 145 -14.99 -6.92 -9.59
CA GLU A 145 -14.01 -7.64 -8.78
C GLU A 145 -14.58 -7.99 -7.40
N LYS A 146 -15.26 -7.04 -6.75
CA LYS A 146 -15.93 -7.28 -5.45
C LYS A 146 -17.02 -8.36 -5.57
N MET A 147 -17.79 -8.35 -6.65
CA MET A 147 -18.82 -9.35 -6.90
C MET A 147 -18.20 -10.74 -7.13
N ARG A 148 -17.16 -10.86 -7.95
CA ARG A 148 -16.43 -12.12 -8.17
C ARG A 148 -15.83 -12.66 -6.88
N ALA A 149 -15.14 -11.82 -6.12
CA ALA A 149 -14.53 -12.20 -4.85
C ALA A 149 -15.57 -12.70 -3.84
N ALA A 150 -16.76 -12.10 -3.82
CA ALA A 150 -17.86 -12.60 -3.01
C ALA A 150 -18.30 -14.01 -3.44
N PHE A 151 -18.50 -14.24 -4.75
CA PHE A 151 -18.89 -15.56 -5.27
C PHE A 151 -17.84 -16.64 -5.00
N GLU A 152 -16.56 -16.36 -5.23
CA GLU A 152 -15.47 -17.30 -4.93
C GLU A 152 -15.35 -17.58 -3.42
N GLY A 153 -15.57 -16.56 -2.58
CA GLY A 153 -15.55 -16.67 -1.13
C GLY A 153 -16.75 -17.42 -0.53
N LEU A 154 -17.85 -17.60 -1.27
CA LEU A 154 -19.04 -18.31 -0.77
C LEU A 154 -18.74 -19.78 -0.47
N GLU A 155 -18.01 -20.47 -1.35
CA GLU A 155 -17.71 -21.90 -1.15
C GLU A 155 -16.80 -22.12 0.07
N ALA A 156 -15.78 -21.28 0.24
CA ALA A 156 -14.92 -21.31 1.42
C ALA A 156 -15.71 -20.97 2.71
N SER A 157 -16.60 -19.97 2.64
CA SER A 157 -17.43 -19.57 3.78
C SER A 157 -18.43 -20.66 4.18
N LYS A 158 -19.04 -21.35 3.21
CA LYS A 158 -19.94 -22.49 3.45
C LYS A 158 -19.21 -23.64 4.13
N GLN A 159 -18.00 -23.99 3.66
CA GLN A 159 -17.19 -25.04 4.28
C GLN A 159 -16.78 -24.65 5.72
N ALA A 160 -16.33 -23.42 5.92
CA ALA A 160 -15.99 -22.91 7.25
C ALA A 160 -17.19 -22.90 8.20
N LEU A 161 -18.39 -22.55 7.70
CA LEU A 161 -19.63 -22.62 8.45
C LEU A 161 -19.99 -24.06 8.80
N ALA A 162 -19.89 -25.00 7.86
CA ALA A 162 -20.18 -26.40 8.10
C ALA A 162 -19.26 -27.04 9.17
N LEU A 163 -17.97 -26.69 9.14
CA LEU A 163 -17.01 -27.10 10.16
C LEU A 163 -17.35 -26.53 11.54
N LYS A 164 -17.69 -25.23 11.62
CA LYS A 164 -18.06 -24.57 12.88
C LYS A 164 -19.37 -25.10 13.48
N HIS A 165 -20.34 -25.45 12.62
CA HIS A 165 -21.67 -25.87 13.04
C HIS A 165 -21.86 -27.40 13.06
N GLY A 166 -20.81 -28.19 12.80
CA GLY A 166 -20.87 -29.66 12.85
C GLY A 166 -21.83 -30.30 11.84
N MET A 167 -22.29 -29.55 10.83
CA MET A 167 -23.15 -30.06 9.78
C MET A 167 -22.32 -30.90 8.81
N LYS A 168 -22.60 -32.21 8.72
CA LYS A 168 -22.08 -33.04 7.62
C LYS A 168 -22.65 -32.50 6.32
N VAL A 169 -21.83 -31.79 5.55
CA VAL A 169 -22.13 -31.43 4.16
C VAL A 169 -22.28 -32.75 3.41
N GLY A 170 -23.52 -33.16 3.15
CA GLY A 170 -23.81 -34.33 2.34
C GLY A 170 -23.12 -34.15 0.99
N GLY A 171 -22.18 -35.03 0.68
CA GLY A 171 -21.49 -35.05 -0.60
C GLY A 171 -22.48 -35.30 -1.73
N ALA A 172 -22.86 -34.24 -2.43
CA ALA A 172 -23.22 -34.33 -3.83
C ALA A 172 -22.08 -33.64 -4.59
N ALA A 173 -21.16 -34.47 -5.09
CA ALA A 173 -20.11 -34.03 -6.00
C ALA A 173 -20.77 -33.45 -7.26
N LEU A 174 -20.85 -32.12 -7.34
CA LEU A 174 -20.95 -31.45 -8.63
C LEU A 174 -19.52 -31.18 -9.08
N SER A 175 -18.94 -32.18 -9.75
CA SER A 175 -17.64 -32.08 -10.39
C SER A 175 -17.74 -31.08 -11.56
N LEU A 176 -17.48 -29.80 -11.31
CA LEU A 176 -17.05 -28.90 -12.37
C LEU A 176 -15.56 -29.18 -12.61
N GLN A 177 -15.33 -30.02 -13.62
CA GLN A 177 -14.03 -30.44 -14.09
C GLN A 177 -13.31 -29.24 -14.70
N VAL A 178 -12.32 -28.70 -13.99
CA VAL A 178 -11.34 -27.76 -14.57
C VAL A 178 -10.43 -28.58 -15.49
N PRO A 179 -10.33 -28.28 -16.80
CA PRO A 179 -9.42 -29.01 -17.68
C PRO A 179 -7.98 -28.62 -17.34
N ALA A 180 -7.21 -29.61 -16.89
CA ALA A 180 -5.77 -29.49 -16.67
C ALA A 180 -5.04 -29.41 -18.02
N THR A 181 -4.56 -28.23 -18.39
CA THR A 181 -3.53 -28.09 -19.43
C THR A 181 -2.16 -28.43 -18.86
N ALA A 182 -1.76 -29.67 -19.13
CA ALA A 182 -0.41 -30.22 -19.31
C ALA A 182 0.79 -29.42 -18.76
N ALA A 183 1.34 -29.92 -17.64
CA ALA A 183 2.75 -29.76 -17.31
C ALA A 183 3.56 -30.83 -18.07
N VAL A 184 4.44 -30.41 -18.98
CA VAL A 184 5.39 -31.28 -19.68
C VAL A 184 6.58 -31.53 -18.76
N THR A 185 6.73 -32.79 -18.34
CA THR A 185 7.94 -33.30 -17.67
C THR A 185 8.89 -33.85 -18.74
N ASN A 186 10.06 -33.23 -18.90
CA ASN A 186 11.18 -33.83 -19.64
C ASN A 186 12.11 -34.55 -18.65
N GLY A 187 12.35 -35.83 -18.89
CA GLY A 187 13.36 -36.63 -18.19
C GLY A 187 14.47 -37.09 -19.14
N GLY A 188 15.72 -36.71 -18.79
CA GLY A 188 16.91 -37.57 -18.75
C GLY A 188 17.64 -37.99 -20.04
N ALA A 189 18.92 -37.58 -20.14
CA ALA A 189 20.05 -38.43 -20.56
C ALA A 189 21.41 -37.78 -20.17
N GLU A 190 22.29 -38.58 -19.54
CA GLU A 190 23.75 -38.39 -19.25
C GLU A 190 24.58 -38.33 -20.57
N SER A 191 25.87 -37.96 -20.70
CA SER A 191 27.11 -37.93 -19.89
C SER A 191 28.09 -36.89 -20.53
N ASP A 192 29.13 -36.32 -19.88
CA ASP A 192 30.48 -36.88 -19.69
C ASP A 192 31.41 -35.96 -18.86
N ALA A 193 32.29 -36.60 -18.10
CA ALA A 193 33.65 -36.27 -17.59
C ALA A 193 34.15 -34.81 -17.45
N GLU A 194 34.76 -34.48 -16.28
CA GLU A 194 36.24 -34.40 -16.10
C GLU A 194 36.61 -34.02 -14.63
N SER A 195 37.88 -34.18 -14.30
CA SER A 195 38.44 -34.60 -13.01
C SER A 195 39.16 -33.49 -12.22
N ALA A 196 39.37 -33.73 -10.92
CA ALA A 196 40.47 -33.21 -10.07
C ALA A 196 40.34 -31.72 -9.64
N THR A 197 40.78 -31.21 -8.47
CA THR A 197 41.78 -31.61 -7.47
C THR A 197 41.51 -30.79 -6.19
N SER A 198 41.75 -31.37 -5.00
CA SER A 198 41.96 -30.63 -3.74
C SER A 198 43.44 -30.68 -3.33
N PRO A 199 43.98 -29.63 -2.68
CA PRO A 199 44.91 -29.83 -1.55
C PRO A 199 44.62 -28.85 -0.37
N ARG A 200 44.40 -29.29 0.87
CA ARG A 200 45.34 -29.77 1.93
C ARG A 200 45.92 -28.64 2.85
N SER A 201 45.27 -28.47 4.03
CA SER A 201 45.74 -28.40 5.45
C SER A 201 46.98 -27.55 5.88
N PRO A 202 47.41 -27.44 7.19
CA PRO A 202 46.83 -27.83 8.50
C PRO A 202 47.02 -26.79 9.67
N SER A 203 46.43 -27.00 10.87
CA SER A 203 47.18 -27.26 12.13
C SER A 203 46.34 -27.27 13.44
N LYS A 204 46.57 -28.33 14.22
CA LYS A 204 46.66 -28.49 15.71
C LYS A 204 45.47 -28.24 16.67
N SER A 205 44.98 -29.38 17.19
CA SER A 205 44.41 -29.77 18.51
C SER A 205 45.18 -29.22 19.75
N PRO A 206 44.76 -29.42 21.05
CA PRO A 206 43.95 -30.56 21.54
C PRO A 206 43.03 -30.45 22.79
N ALA A 207 42.09 -31.41 22.83
CA ALA A 207 41.67 -32.33 23.91
C ALA A 207 41.15 -31.86 25.29
N ALA A 208 39.96 -32.37 25.65
CA ALA A 208 39.67 -32.96 26.98
C ALA A 208 38.60 -34.06 26.85
N LYS A 209 38.81 -35.22 27.50
CA LYS A 209 38.00 -36.45 27.43
C LYS A 209 37.31 -36.76 28.78
N LYS A 210 36.07 -37.31 28.66
CA LYS A 210 35.43 -38.42 29.44
C LYS A 210 34.93 -38.18 30.89
N PRO A 211 34.09 -39.09 31.46
CA PRO A 211 33.28 -40.17 30.87
C PRO A 211 31.82 -40.31 31.40
N THR A 212 31.06 -41.12 30.66
CA THR A 212 29.78 -41.79 30.95
C THR A 212 29.81 -42.80 32.10
N LYS A 213 28.68 -43.00 32.81
CA LYS A 213 28.43 -44.18 33.67
C LYS A 213 26.99 -44.71 33.47
N LYS A 214 26.88 -45.92 32.91
CA LYS A 214 25.71 -46.83 32.92
C LYS A 214 26.08 -48.01 33.81
N ARG A 215 25.20 -48.43 34.74
CA ARG A 215 25.17 -49.74 35.41
C ARG A 215 23.69 -50.02 35.71
N LYS A 216 23.11 -51.01 35.02
CA LYS A 216 22.85 -52.40 35.44
C LYS A 216 21.49 -52.50 36.10
#